data_AF-A0A454TQ51-F1
#
_entry.id   AF-A0A454TQ51-F1
#
_cell.length_a   1.000
_cell.length_b   1.000
_cell.length_c   1.000
_cell.angle_alpha   90.00
_cell.angle_beta   90.00
_cell.angle_gamma   90.00
#
_symmetry.space_group_name_H-M   'P 1'
#
loop_
_entity.id
_entity.type
_entity.pdbx_description
1 polymer ?
#
loop_
_entity_poly.entity_id
_entity_poly.type
_entity_poly.pdbx_seq_one_letter_code
_entity_poly.pdbx_strand_id
1 'polypeptide(L)'
;MPRKPQIPSIELQTVQFVQLARAQGVGRKTRLRARGFHVAIEYAPHLPVPNVGELNGVVAINDVYVPVRYRRRGWFSGYVALCALLADQALIVADAYGPLREALLRQGFVEVFSDVLILTKTRCAAPEENDDRGAALTTVR
;
A
#
# COMPACT_ATOMS: atom_id res chain seq x y z
N MET A 1 21.11 -1.43 -30.41
CA MET A 1 19.80 -1.47 -29.73
C MET A 1 19.60 -0.17 -28.97
N PRO A 2 18.52 0.61 -29.20
CA PRO A 2 18.27 1.82 -28.43
C PRO A 2 18.08 1.46 -26.95
N ARG A 3 18.76 2.18 -26.05
CA ARG A 3 18.56 2.00 -24.60
C ARG A 3 17.11 2.35 -24.28
N LYS A 4 16.39 1.43 -23.64
CA LYS A 4 15.03 1.70 -23.16
C LYS A 4 15.09 2.92 -22.24
N PRO A 5 14.24 3.96 -22.44
CA PRO A 5 14.28 5.16 -21.62
C PRO A 5 14.13 4.78 -20.14
N GLN A 6 15.11 5.14 -19.33
CA GLN A 6 15.07 4.89 -17.89
C GLN A 6 14.28 6.01 -17.23
N ILE A 7 13.20 5.67 -16.53
CA ILE A 7 12.40 6.65 -15.81
C ILE A 7 13.27 7.31 -14.73
N PRO A 8 13.34 8.66 -14.68
CA PRO A 8 14.42 9.36 -14.00
C PRO A 8 14.26 9.48 -12.48
N SER A 9 13.16 9.00 -11.90
CA SER A 9 12.86 9.13 -10.46
C SER A 9 12.17 7.90 -9.89
N ILE A 10 12.31 7.67 -8.58
CA ILE A 10 11.66 6.55 -7.87
C ILE A 10 10.14 6.74 -7.88
N GLU A 11 9.66 7.96 -7.73
CA GLU A 11 8.25 8.34 -7.69
C GLU A 11 7.54 7.98 -9.00
N LEU A 12 8.12 8.38 -10.14
CA LEU A 12 7.56 8.05 -11.45
C LEU A 12 7.64 6.56 -11.75
N GLN A 13 8.73 5.89 -11.34
CA GLN A 13 8.83 4.43 -11.44
C GLN A 13 7.75 3.73 -10.60
N THR A 14 7.44 4.28 -9.42
CA THR A 14 6.41 3.76 -8.51
C THR A 14 5.02 3.89 -9.12
N VAL A 15 4.67 5.06 -9.66
CA VAL A 15 3.39 5.29 -10.35
C VAL A 15 3.23 4.30 -11.51
N GLN A 16 4.24 4.18 -12.39
CA GLN A 16 4.18 3.27 -13.52
C GLN A 16 4.02 1.81 -13.05
N PHE A 17 4.78 1.41 -12.04
CA PHE A 17 4.73 0.05 -11.50
C PHE A 17 3.33 -0.30 -10.98
N VAL A 18 2.76 0.56 -10.11
CA VAL A 18 1.44 0.29 -9.51
C VAL A 18 0.34 0.31 -10.58
N GLN A 19 0.35 1.28 -11.49
CA GLN A 19 -0.64 1.35 -12.58
C GLN A 19 -0.60 0.10 -13.47
N LEU A 20 0.60 -0.36 -13.82
CA LEU A 20 0.76 -1.56 -14.65
C LEU A 20 0.30 -2.82 -13.90
N ALA A 21 0.67 -2.97 -12.64
CA ALA A 21 0.27 -4.12 -11.82
C ALA A 21 -1.25 -4.15 -11.60
N ARG A 22 -1.86 -2.99 -11.31
CA ARG A 22 -3.31 -2.82 -11.20
C ARG A 22 -4.02 -3.17 -12.51
N ALA A 23 -3.58 -2.62 -13.64
CA ALA A 23 -4.21 -2.89 -14.93
C ALA A 23 -4.16 -4.37 -15.33
N GLN A 24 -3.14 -5.10 -14.86
CA GLN A 24 -3.00 -6.54 -15.08
C GLN A 24 -3.79 -7.37 -14.06
N GLY A 25 -4.17 -6.80 -12.92
CA GLY A 25 -4.84 -7.53 -11.83
C GLY A 25 -3.94 -8.58 -11.16
N VAL A 26 -2.62 -8.47 -11.29
CA VAL A 26 -1.67 -9.49 -10.83
C VAL A 26 -0.74 -8.92 -9.76
N GLY A 27 -0.44 -9.74 -8.75
CA GLY A 27 0.54 -9.43 -7.73
C GLY A 27 1.94 -9.28 -8.33
N ARG A 28 2.64 -8.19 -8.03
CA ARG A 28 3.98 -7.93 -8.57
C ARG A 28 4.88 -7.39 -7.48
N LYS A 29 6.17 -7.71 -7.59
CA LYS A 29 7.23 -7.21 -6.73
C LYS A 29 8.43 -6.79 -7.55
N THR A 30 9.09 -5.70 -7.16
CA THR A 30 10.32 -5.24 -7.81
C THR A 30 11.16 -4.38 -6.86
N ARG A 31 12.40 -4.09 -7.28
CA ARG A 31 13.26 -3.09 -6.62
C ARG A 31 13.48 -1.92 -7.58
N LEU A 32 13.02 -0.74 -7.17
CA LEU A 32 13.19 0.52 -7.89
C LEU A 32 14.52 1.17 -7.53
N ARG A 33 15.19 1.77 -8.51
CA ARG A 33 16.48 2.45 -8.33
C ARG A 33 16.57 3.69 -9.22
N ALA A 34 16.94 4.83 -8.63
CA ALA A 34 17.23 6.05 -9.35
C ALA A 34 18.15 6.97 -8.52
N ARG A 35 19.22 7.49 -9.12
CA ARG A 35 20.10 8.53 -8.52
C ARG A 35 20.57 8.23 -7.08
N GLY A 36 20.83 6.95 -6.79
CA GLY A 36 21.26 6.46 -5.48
C GLY A 36 20.15 6.13 -4.50
N PHE A 37 18.88 6.45 -4.79
CA PHE A 37 17.74 5.94 -4.05
C PHE A 37 17.46 4.49 -4.43
N HIS A 38 16.94 3.71 -3.47
CA HIS A 38 16.31 2.43 -3.77
C HIS A 38 15.12 2.17 -2.84
N VAL A 39 14.15 1.44 -3.37
CA VAL A 39 12.96 0.98 -2.66
C VAL A 39 12.61 -0.40 -3.20
N ALA A 40 12.34 -1.36 -2.33
CA ALA A 40 11.62 -2.56 -2.74
C ALA A 40 10.11 -2.31 -2.57
N ILE A 41 9.36 -2.63 -3.61
CA ILE A 41 7.93 -2.36 -3.70
C ILE A 41 7.18 -3.59 -4.20
N GLU A 42 5.99 -3.76 -3.66
CA GLU A 42 5.06 -4.83 -4.01
C GLU A 42 3.66 -4.26 -4.18
N TYR A 43 2.94 -4.74 -5.19
CA TYR A 43 1.52 -4.53 -5.35
C TYR A 43 0.83 -5.88 -5.20
N ALA A 44 -0.12 -5.97 -4.29
CA ALA A 44 -0.96 -7.14 -4.11
C ALA A 44 -2.41 -6.77 -4.48
N PRO A 45 -2.99 -7.36 -5.55
CA PRO A 45 -4.38 -7.09 -5.92
C PRO A 45 -5.34 -7.57 -4.84
N HIS A 46 -4.96 -8.61 -4.09
CA HIS A 46 -5.68 -9.19 -2.97
C HIS A 46 -4.69 -9.68 -1.92
N LEU A 47 -4.89 -9.32 -0.65
CA LEU A 47 -4.02 -9.65 0.46
C LEU A 47 -4.85 -9.94 1.74
N PRO A 48 -4.85 -11.18 2.24
CA PRO A 48 -5.41 -11.47 3.55
C PRO A 48 -4.47 -10.95 4.65
N VAL A 49 -4.99 -10.12 5.55
CA VAL A 49 -4.24 -9.56 6.68
C VAL A 49 -4.87 -10.04 7.99
N PRO A 50 -4.12 -10.76 8.85
CA PRO A 50 -4.64 -11.24 10.12
C PRO A 50 -5.22 -10.11 10.98
N ASN A 51 -6.39 -10.35 11.56
CA ASN A 51 -7.14 -9.39 12.41
C ASN A 51 -7.60 -8.10 11.72
N VAL A 52 -7.33 -7.91 10.43
CA VAL A 52 -7.80 -6.76 9.63
C VAL A 52 -8.80 -7.21 8.57
N GLY A 53 -8.62 -8.41 8.01
CA GLY A 53 -9.47 -8.98 6.96
C GLY A 53 -8.79 -8.95 5.59
N GLU A 54 -9.59 -9.07 4.54
CA GLU A 54 -9.10 -9.06 3.16
C GLU A 54 -8.98 -7.65 2.60
N LEU A 55 -7.80 -7.33 2.08
CA LEU A 55 -7.49 -6.02 1.50
C LEU A 55 -7.16 -6.15 0.02
N ASN A 56 -7.72 -5.25 -0.78
CA ASN A 56 -7.57 -5.21 -2.22
C ASN A 56 -6.71 -4.01 -2.66
N GLY A 57 -5.90 -4.25 -3.69
CA GLY A 57 -4.99 -3.26 -4.27
C GLY A 57 -4.06 -2.63 -3.23
N VAL A 58 -3.40 -3.48 -2.46
CA VAL A 58 -2.44 -3.10 -1.43
C VAL A 58 -1.10 -2.75 -2.08
N VAL A 59 -0.49 -1.64 -1.64
CA VAL A 59 0.91 -1.32 -1.96
C VAL A 59 1.73 -1.58 -0.71
N ALA A 60 2.82 -2.34 -0.83
CA ALA A 60 3.78 -2.54 0.24
C ALA A 60 5.15 -2.00 -0.17
N ILE A 61 5.81 -1.29 0.74
CA ILE A 61 7.19 -0.82 0.56
C ILE A 61 8.09 -1.32 1.69
N ASN A 62 9.32 -1.67 1.35
CA ASN A 62 10.38 -2.03 2.29
C ASN A 62 11.76 -1.72 1.70
N ASP A 63 12.82 -1.96 2.48
CA ASP A 63 14.22 -1.74 2.05
C ASP A 63 14.41 -0.33 1.42
N VAL A 64 13.90 0.70 2.11
CA VAL A 64 13.91 2.08 1.60
C VAL A 64 15.21 2.78 1.98
N TYR A 65 15.98 3.18 0.97
CA TYR A 65 17.18 3.97 1.15
C TYR A 65 17.08 5.34 0.50
N VAL A 66 17.33 6.34 1.33
CA VAL A 66 17.43 7.75 0.95
C VAL A 66 18.91 8.18 1.03
N PRO A 67 19.50 8.67 -0.07
CA PRO A 67 20.86 9.20 -0.04
C PRO A 67 21.01 10.30 1.02
N VAL A 68 22.16 10.32 1.70
CA VAL A 68 22.41 11.19 2.87
C VAL A 68 22.01 12.66 2.62
N ARG A 69 22.35 13.19 1.44
CA ARG A 69 22.03 14.58 1.03
C ARG A 69 20.53 14.91 0.96
N TYR A 70 19.65 13.91 0.88
CA TYR A 70 18.19 14.07 0.83
C TYR A 70 17.49 13.66 2.13
N ARG A 71 18.24 13.14 3.12
CA ARG A 71 17.67 12.81 4.43
C ARG A 71 17.20 14.08 5.15
N ARG A 72 16.15 13.96 5.97
CA ARG A 72 15.53 15.06 6.73
C ARG A 72 14.94 16.20 5.87
N ARG A 73 14.75 15.97 4.56
CA ARG A 73 14.09 16.93 3.65
C ARG A 73 12.65 16.56 3.29
N GLY A 74 12.01 15.72 4.11
CA GLY A 74 10.64 15.28 3.89
C GLY A 74 10.43 14.34 2.69
N TRP A 75 11.49 13.86 2.03
CA TRP A 75 11.36 12.97 0.87
C TRP A 75 10.60 11.69 1.22
N PHE A 76 10.98 11.02 2.32
CA PHE A 76 10.34 9.77 2.72
C PHE A 76 8.86 9.95 3.07
N SER A 77 8.50 11.02 3.79
CA SER A 77 7.09 11.31 4.09
C SER A 77 6.27 11.61 2.83
N GLY A 78 6.83 12.36 1.87
CA GLY A 78 6.19 12.59 0.58
C GLY A 78 6.04 11.30 -0.24
N TYR A 79 7.04 10.41 -0.17
CA TYR A 79 7.01 9.13 -0.84
C TYR A 79 5.96 8.18 -0.24
N VAL A 80 5.84 8.13 1.09
CA VAL A 80 4.77 7.40 1.80
C VAL A 80 3.39 7.94 1.39
N ALA A 81 3.20 9.26 1.34
CA ALA A 81 1.95 9.86 0.90
C ALA A 81 1.60 9.49 -0.55
N LEU A 82 2.58 9.50 -1.46
CA LEU A 82 2.40 9.02 -2.83
C LEU A 82 1.96 7.55 -2.86
N CYS A 83 2.62 6.67 -2.12
CA CYS A 83 2.27 5.25 -2.08
C CYS A 83 0.86 5.04 -1.50
N ALA A 84 0.48 5.82 -0.49
CA ALA A 84 -0.85 5.79 0.08
C ALA A 84 -1.90 6.24 -0.95
N LEU A 85 -1.63 7.30 -1.73
CA LEU A 85 -2.51 7.72 -2.82
C LEU A 85 -2.67 6.63 -3.88
N LEU A 86 -1.57 5.95 -4.22
CA LEU A 86 -1.55 4.89 -5.23
C LEU A 86 -2.20 3.59 -4.76
N ALA A 87 -2.23 3.28 -3.47
CA ALA A 87 -2.94 2.10 -2.96
C ALA A 87 -4.47 2.24 -3.11
N ASP A 88 -5.18 1.13 -3.33
CA ASP A 88 -6.66 1.14 -3.37
C ASP A 88 -7.25 1.09 -1.97
N GLN A 89 -6.80 0.15 -1.12
CA GLN A 89 -7.28 0.05 0.26
C GLN A 89 -6.21 0.22 1.32
N ALA A 90 -4.96 -0.18 1.09
CA ALA A 90 -3.95 -0.09 2.15
C ALA A 90 -2.53 0.11 1.64
N LEU A 91 -1.75 0.84 2.43
CA LEU A 91 -0.30 0.94 2.32
C LEU A 91 0.33 0.16 3.48
N ILE A 92 1.26 -0.74 3.15
CA ILE A 92 2.11 -1.43 4.12
C ILE A 92 3.52 -0.85 4.05
N VAL A 93 4.11 -0.58 5.22
CA VAL A 93 5.53 -0.27 5.37
C VAL A 93 6.13 -1.32 6.30
N ALA A 94 7.02 -2.15 5.76
CA ALA A 94 7.76 -3.13 6.54
C ALA A 94 9.17 -2.61 6.88
N ASP A 95 9.82 -3.26 7.84
CA ASP A 95 11.14 -2.90 8.36
C ASP A 95 11.20 -1.47 8.95
N ALA A 96 10.08 -1.01 9.52
CA ALA A 96 10.00 0.31 10.14
C ALA A 96 10.45 0.27 11.60
N TYR A 97 11.65 0.81 11.88
CA TYR A 97 12.24 0.81 13.23
C TYR A 97 12.49 2.21 13.80
N GLY A 98 12.57 2.29 15.14
CA GLY A 98 13.00 3.47 15.87
C GLY A 98 12.18 4.73 15.53
N PRO A 99 12.82 5.90 15.31
CA PRO A 99 12.11 7.16 15.04
C PRO A 99 11.21 7.13 13.79
N LEU A 100 11.49 6.25 12.83
CA LEU A 100 10.67 6.07 11.63
C LEU A 100 9.32 5.46 11.99
N ARG A 101 9.34 4.40 12.79
CA ARG A 101 8.15 3.71 13.31
C ARG A 101 7.25 4.71 14.04
N GLU A 102 7.81 5.46 14.98
CA GLU A 102 7.08 6.47 15.77
C GLU A 102 6.52 7.62 14.91
N ALA A 103 7.19 7.98 13.81
CA ALA A 103 6.67 8.97 12.88
C ALA A 103 5.47 8.42 12.08
N LEU A 104 5.53 7.17 11.65
CA LEU A 104 4.44 6.52 10.91
C LEU A 104 3.23 6.27 11.81
N LEU A 105 3.41 5.81 13.05
CA LEU A 105 2.31 5.65 14.01
C LEU A 105 1.54 6.96 14.24
N ARG A 106 2.26 8.09 14.37
CA ARG A 106 1.62 9.42 14.47
C ARG A 106 0.86 9.87 13.23
N GLN A 107 1.11 9.24 12.08
CA GLN A 107 0.38 9.49 10.83
C GLN A 107 -0.83 8.57 10.66
N GLY A 108 -1.19 7.80 11.70
CA GLY A 108 -2.35 6.90 11.68
C GLY A 108 -2.04 5.50 11.16
N PHE A 109 -0.77 5.13 11.00
CA PHE A 109 -0.41 3.74 10.77
C PHE A 109 -0.68 2.91 12.03
N VAL A 110 -1.08 1.67 11.84
CA VAL A 110 -1.30 0.67 12.89
C VAL A 110 -0.29 -0.45 12.72
N GLU A 111 0.25 -0.96 13.83
CA GLU A 111 1.14 -2.11 13.81
C GLU A 111 0.35 -3.41 13.71
N VAL A 112 0.72 -4.26 12.75
CA VAL A 112 0.10 -5.59 12.55
C VAL A 112 1.05 -6.69 13.03
N PHE A 113 2.36 -6.50 12.81
CA PHE A 113 3.46 -7.34 13.29
C PHE A 113 4.64 -6.45 13.72
N SER A 114 5.60 -6.99 14.47
CA SER A 114 6.66 -6.25 15.20
C SER A 114 7.57 -5.30 14.39
N ASP A 115 7.35 -5.16 13.09
CA ASP A 115 8.08 -4.31 12.15
C ASP A 115 7.24 -3.94 10.90
N VAL A 116 5.95 -4.31 10.90
CA VAL A 116 5.02 -4.10 9.78
C VAL A 116 3.91 -3.17 10.22
N LEU A 117 3.92 -1.99 9.61
CA LEU A 117 2.91 -0.95 9.80
C LEU A 117 1.97 -0.90 8.60
N ILE A 118 0.67 -0.80 8.86
CA ILE A 118 -0.36 -0.65 7.84
C ILE A 118 -1.10 0.68 8.00
N LEU A 119 -1.37 1.34 6.88
CA LEU A 119 -2.30 2.45 6.79
C LEU A 119 -3.45 2.01 5.89
N THR A 120 -4.61 1.77 6.48
CA THR A 120 -5.84 1.44 5.76
C THR A 120 -6.58 2.72 5.38
N LYS A 121 -6.98 2.83 4.12
CA LYS A 121 -8.04 3.74 3.72
C LYS A 121 -9.33 3.12 4.22
N THR A 122 -9.92 3.70 5.26
CA THR A 122 -11.28 3.35 5.65
C THR A 122 -12.15 3.52 4.42
N ARG A 123 -12.54 2.43 3.74
CA ARG A 123 -13.75 2.49 2.92
C ARG A 123 -14.85 2.78 3.92
N CYS A 124 -15.67 3.81 3.70
CA CYS A 124 -17.02 3.80 4.25
C CYS A 124 -17.61 2.45 3.85
N ALA A 125 -17.59 1.48 4.76
CA ALA A 125 -18.44 0.32 4.64
C ALA A 125 -19.85 0.89 4.79
N ALA A 126 -20.61 0.90 3.70
CA ALA A 126 -22.04 0.78 3.85
C ALA A 126 -22.27 -0.46 4.72
N PRO A 127 -23.12 -0.41 5.76
CA PRO A 127 -23.42 -1.59 6.52
C PRO A 127 -24.00 -2.64 5.57
N GLU A 128 -23.47 -3.86 5.63
CA GLU A 128 -24.18 -5.00 5.08
C GLU A 128 -25.49 -5.12 5.86
N GLU A 129 -26.57 -4.67 5.24
CA GLU A 129 -27.93 -4.94 5.69
C GLU A 129 -28.23 -6.42 5.38
N ASN A 130 -27.74 -7.30 6.25
CA ASN A 130 -28.38 -8.59 6.48
C ASN A 130 -29.69 -8.29 7.23
N ASP A 131 -30.79 -8.09 6.49
CA ASP A 131 -32.12 -8.29 7.05
C ASP A 131 -32.69 -9.63 6.55
N ASP A 132 -32.16 -10.67 7.18
CA ASP A 132 -32.78 -11.98 7.25
C ASP A 132 -33.99 -11.86 8.21
N ARG A 133 -35.10 -11.31 7.70
CA ARG A 133 -36.39 -11.26 8.39
C ARG A 133 -37.52 -11.69 7.47
N GLY A 134 -38.02 -12.90 7.73
CA GLY A 134 -39.45 -13.17 7.60
C GLY A 134 -39.85 -14.24 6.60
N ALA A 135 -39.42 -15.49 6.83
CA ALA A 135 -40.25 -16.63 6.48
C ALA A 135 -41.55 -16.60 7.32
N ALA A 136 -42.68 -16.24 6.69
CA ALA A 136 -44.08 -16.46 7.10
C ALA A 136 -44.97 -15.70 6.10
N LEU A 137 -46.05 -16.19 5.47
CA LEU A 137 -46.78 -17.44 5.54
C LEU A 137 -47.34 -17.78 4.15
N THR A 138 -47.43 -19.09 3.92
CA THR A 138 -48.57 -19.82 3.34
C THR A 138 -49.85 -19.00 3.11
N THR A 139 -50.34 -18.93 1.88
CA THR A 139 -51.77 -19.23 1.61
C THR A 139 -51.94 -19.85 0.22
N VAL A 140 -52.40 -21.09 0.25
CA VAL A 140 -52.91 -21.87 -0.88
C VAL A 140 -54.41 -21.65 -0.93
N ARG A 141 -54.92 -21.05 -2.01
CA ARG A 141 -56.05 -21.51 -2.85
C ARG A 141 -56.52 -20.39 -3.78
#